data_AF-A0A6H2A3N6-F1
#
_entry.id   AF-A0A6H2A3N6-F1
#
_cell.length_a   1.000
_cell.length_b   1.000
_cell.length_c   1.000
_cell.angle_alpha   90.00
_cell.angle_beta   90.00
_cell.angle_gamma   90.00
#
_symmetry.space_group_name_H-M   'P 1'
#
loop_
_entity.id
_entity.type
_entity.pdbx_description
1 polymer ?
#
loop_
_entity_poly.entity_id
_entity_poly.type
_entity_poly.pdbx_seq_one_letter_code
_entity_poly.pdbx_strand_id
1 'polypeptide(L)'
;MNNTESVVYIARKLHWTRAEIGQLSPSQFNEILKELYYQESIDEWRKMHTVATLLAAIYNTIPRKNKGALKAGDFLSGGIPQREVKKVDSLEKLAADRDIRLPSKELRNR
;
A
#
# COMPACT_ATOMS: atom_id res chain seq x y z
N MET A 1 -3.07 19.78 9.76
CA MET A 1 -4.25 19.01 9.31
C MET A 1 -5.27 19.04 10.43
N ASN A 2 -6.46 19.60 10.19
CA ASN A 2 -7.49 19.69 11.21
C ASN A 2 -8.08 18.28 11.45
N ASN A 3 -7.98 17.75 12.68
CA ASN A 3 -8.48 16.42 13.07
C ASN A 3 -9.90 16.12 12.56
N THR A 4 -10.74 17.14 12.40
CA THR A 4 -12.10 17.03 11.87
C THR A 4 -12.17 16.47 10.45
N GLU A 5 -11.25 16.85 9.57
CA GLU A 5 -11.23 16.37 8.17
C GLU A 5 -10.86 14.88 8.11
N SER A 6 -9.87 14.46 8.89
CA SER A 6 -9.46 13.06 8.99
C SER A 6 -10.56 12.17 9.57
N VAL A 7 -11.32 12.65 10.55
CA VAL A 7 -12.48 11.91 11.11
C VAL A 7 -13.58 11.72 10.07
N VAL A 8 -13.94 12.78 9.34
CA VAL A 8 -14.96 12.70 8.27
C VAL A 8 -14.50 11.77 7.16
N TYR A 9 -13.22 11.82 6.81
CA TYR A 9 -12.62 10.95 5.80
C TYR A 9 -12.70 9.47 6.21
N ILE A 10 -12.30 9.12 7.43
CA ILE A 10 -12.39 7.75 7.95
C ILE A 10 -13.85 7.28 7.98
N ALA A 11 -14.77 8.12 8.45
CA ALA A 11 -16.20 7.80 8.49
C ALA A 11 -16.74 7.47 7.08
N ARG A 12 -16.32 8.23 6.06
CA ARG A 12 -16.73 7.99 4.67
C ARG A 12 -16.14 6.70 4.10
N LYS A 13 -14.87 6.40 4.40
CA LYS A 13 -14.15 5.28 3.79
C LYS A 13 -14.46 3.93 4.44
N LEU A 14 -14.62 3.92 5.76
CA LEU A 14 -14.86 2.70 6.53
C LEU A 14 -16.33 2.53 6.91
N HIS A 15 -17.19 3.51 6.59
CA HIS A 15 -18.59 3.55 7.01
C HIS A 15 -18.78 3.52 8.53
N TRP A 16 -17.80 4.03 9.28
CA TRP A 16 -17.84 4.10 10.73
C TRP A 16 -18.56 5.35 11.22
N THR A 17 -19.22 5.22 12.35
CA THR A 17 -19.83 6.32 13.08
C THR A 17 -18.78 7.12 13.84
N ARG A 18 -19.12 8.36 14.20
CA ARG A 18 -18.25 9.21 15.02
C ARG A 18 -17.94 8.59 16.39
N ALA A 19 -18.88 7.81 16.95
CA ALA A 19 -18.68 7.14 18.24
C ALA A 19 -17.61 6.05 18.15
N GLU A 20 -17.65 5.21 17.10
CA GLU A 20 -16.66 4.16 16.86
C GLU A 20 -15.27 4.76 16.63
N ILE A 21 -15.18 5.84 15.85
CA ILE A 21 -13.91 6.54 15.63
C ILE A 21 -13.40 7.16 16.95
N GLY A 22 -14.31 7.66 17.79
CA GLY A 22 -13.97 8.23 19.11
C GLY A 22 -13.44 7.23 20.12
N GLN A 23 -13.65 5.93 19.91
CA GLN A 23 -13.07 4.86 20.75
C GLN A 23 -11.61 4.57 20.42
N LEU A 24 -11.09 5.08 19.30
CA LEU A 24 -9.71 4.86 18.89
C LEU A 24 -8.76 5.72 19.72
N SER A 25 -7.65 5.12 20.15
CA SER A 25 -6.52 5.90 20.63
C SER A 25 -5.92 6.75 19.48
N PRO A 26 -5.25 7.86 19.78
CA PRO A 26 -4.58 8.68 18.75
C PRO A 26 -3.60 7.88 17.87
N SER A 27 -2.93 6.88 18.45
CA SER A 27 -2.05 5.98 17.70
C SER A 27 -2.83 5.13 16.69
N GLN A 28 -3.88 4.44 17.13
CA GLN A 28 -4.72 3.62 16.25
C GLN A 28 -5.38 4.45 15.14
N PHE A 29 -5.85 5.65 15.48
CA PHE A 29 -6.42 6.58 14.52
C PHE A 29 -5.42 6.93 13.41
N ASN A 30 -4.18 7.28 13.80
CA ASN A 30 -3.13 7.62 12.85
C ASN A 30 -2.71 6.42 11.99
N GLU A 31 -2.68 5.22 12.57
CA GLU A 31 -2.37 4.00 11.83
C GLU A 31 -3.42 3.68 10.76
N ILE A 32 -4.71 3.78 11.11
CA ILE A 32 -5.81 3.58 10.17
C ILE A 32 -5.73 4.63 9.06
N LEU A 33 -5.48 5.89 9.42
CA LEU A 33 -5.38 6.98 8.45
C LEU A 33 -4.23 6.76 7.46
N LYS A 34 -3.04 6.36 7.95
CA LYS A 34 -1.89 6.01 7.10
C LYS A 34 -2.19 4.85 6.17
N GLU A 35 -2.87 3.82 6.66
CA GLU A 35 -3.23 2.64 5.86
C GLU A 35 -4.21 3.02 4.73
N LEU A 36 -5.21 3.86 5.03
CA LEU A 36 -6.15 4.34 4.01
C LEU A 36 -5.43 5.15 2.92
N TYR A 37 -4.53 6.06 3.30
CA TYR A 37 -3.73 6.81 2.33
C TYR A 37 -2.84 5.91 1.48
N TYR A 38 -2.24 4.89 2.10
CA TYR A 38 -1.45 3.90 1.37
C TYR A 38 -2.30 3.16 0.33
N GLN A 39 -3.47 2.67 0.70
CA GLN A 39 -4.39 1.98 -0.21
C GLN A 39 -4.80 2.87 -1.38
N GLU A 40 -5.16 4.12 -1.14
CA GLU A 40 -5.51 5.07 -2.20
C GLU A 40 -4.33 5.33 -3.14
N SER A 41 -3.13 5.51 -2.61
CA SER A 41 -1.93 5.71 -3.43
C SER A 41 -1.64 4.51 -4.32
N ILE A 42 -1.89 3.29 -3.83
CA ILE A 42 -1.73 2.05 -4.60
C ILE A 42 -2.77 1.97 -5.71
N ASP A 43 -4.03 2.31 -5.42
CA ASP A 43 -5.08 2.29 -6.43
C ASP A 43 -4.87 3.34 -7.51
N GLU A 44 -4.40 4.54 -7.15
CA GLU A 44 -4.00 5.56 -8.10
C GLU A 44 -2.80 5.10 -8.95
N TRP A 45 -1.78 4.52 -8.31
CA TRP A 45 -0.63 3.95 -9.02
C TRP A 45 -1.06 2.85 -10.00
N ARG A 46 -1.98 1.96 -9.62
CA ARG A 46 -2.52 0.90 -10.50
C ARG A 46 -3.24 1.48 -11.71
N LYS A 47 -4.03 2.54 -11.53
CA LYS A 47 -4.69 3.24 -12.63
C LYS A 47 -3.66 3.82 -13.60
N MET A 48 -2.67 4.55 -13.08
CA MET A 48 -1.59 5.12 -13.89
C MET A 48 -0.78 4.03 -14.62
N HIS A 49 -0.44 2.93 -13.93
CA HIS A 49 0.28 1.80 -14.50
C HIS A 49 -0.52 1.12 -15.61
N THR A 50 -1.83 0.99 -15.47
CA THR A 50 -2.69 0.43 -16.52
C THR A 50 -2.66 1.32 -17.77
N VAL A 51 -2.79 2.63 -17.61
CA VAL A 51 -2.71 3.60 -18.73
C VAL A 51 -1.34 3.55 -19.38
N ALA A 52 -0.26 3.55 -18.59
CA ALA A 52 1.11 3.45 -19.08
C ALA A 52 1.36 2.14 -19.84
N THR A 53 0.77 1.03 -19.38
CA THR A 53 0.85 -0.27 -20.06
C THR A 53 0.18 -0.23 -21.42
N LEU A 54 -1.00 0.39 -21.52
CA LEU A 54 -1.69 0.59 -22.80
C LEU A 54 -0.89 1.48 -23.75
N LEU A 55 -0.32 2.58 -23.26
CA LEU A 55 0.54 3.45 -24.06
C LEU A 55 1.78 2.71 -24.58
N ALA A 56 2.43 1.91 -23.73
CA ALA A 56 3.55 1.07 -24.12
C ALA A 56 3.14 0.07 -25.22
N ALA A 57 1.99 -0.60 -25.05
CA ALA A 57 1.47 -1.54 -26.05
C ALA A 57 1.20 -0.86 -27.39
N ILE A 58 0.48 0.28 -27.40
CA ILE A 58 0.20 1.07 -28.60
C ILE A 58 1.50 1.54 -29.26
N TYR A 59 2.46 2.01 -28.47
CA TYR A 59 3.72 2.49 -29.01
C TYR A 59 4.52 1.37 -29.67
N ASN A 60 4.49 0.16 -29.08
CA ASN A 60 5.22 -1.00 -29.55
C ASN A 60 4.58 -1.67 -30.78
N THR A 61 3.30 -1.42 -31.08
CA THR A 61 2.65 -1.95 -32.30
C THR A 61 2.90 -1.10 -33.55
N ILE A 62 3.41 0.13 -33.41
CA ILE A 62 3.72 1.01 -34.53
C ILE A 62 5.05 0.59 -35.17
N PRO A 63 5.09 0.18 -36.46
CA PRO A 63 6.32 -0.25 -37.11
C PRO A 63 7.33 0.90 -37.23
N ARG A 64 8.53 0.71 -36.69
CA ARG A 64 9.59 1.73 -36.62
C ARG A 64 10.95 1.13 -36.93
N LYS A 65 11.79 1.90 -37.63
CA LYS A 65 13.08 1.43 -38.17
C LYS A 65 14.13 1.08 -37.12
N ASN A 66 14.10 1.66 -35.91
CA ASN A 66 15.13 1.46 -34.87
C ASN A 66 14.68 2.00 -33.49
N LYS A 67 13.91 1.24 -32.69
CA LYS A 67 13.77 1.51 -31.24
C LYS A 67 13.48 0.24 -30.45
N GLY A 68 14.03 0.16 -29.24
CA GLY A 68 13.71 -0.90 -28.26
C GLY A 68 12.27 -0.79 -27.76
N ALA A 69 11.75 -1.91 -27.23
CA ALA A 69 10.40 -1.97 -26.68
C ALA A 69 10.28 -1.09 -25.43
N LEU A 70 9.24 -0.25 -25.39
CA LEU A 70 8.90 0.54 -24.21
C LEU A 70 8.09 -0.31 -23.22
N LYS A 71 8.27 -0.05 -21.93
CA LYS A 71 7.52 -0.63 -20.82
C LYS A 71 6.67 0.44 -20.15
N ALA A 72 5.69 0.02 -19.35
CA ALA A 72 4.86 0.94 -18.57
C ALA A 72 5.70 1.88 -17.68
N GLY A 73 6.79 1.36 -17.09
CA GLY A 73 7.71 2.15 -16.28
C GLY A 73 8.36 3.34 -17.01
N ASP A 74 8.48 3.29 -18.34
CA ASP A 74 9.08 4.40 -19.12
C ASP A 74 8.15 5.61 -19.21
N PHE A 75 6.86 5.42 -18.92
CA PHE A 75 5.84 6.49 -18.89
C PHE A 75 5.50 6.94 -17.47
N LEU A 76 6.05 6.28 -16.45
CA LEU A 76 5.81 6.59 -15.05
C LEU A 76 7.08 7.15 -14.39
N SER A 77 6.99 8.36 -13.86
CA SER A 77 8.08 8.99 -13.09
C SER A 77 8.06 8.65 -11.60
N GLY A 78 7.11 7.84 -11.14
CA GLY A 78 6.94 7.43 -9.74
C GLY A 78 7.09 5.92 -9.54
N GLY A 79 7.81 5.53 -8.49
CA GLY A 79 7.89 4.13 -8.05
C GLY A 79 6.57 3.64 -7.43
N ILE A 80 6.46 2.32 -7.24
CA ILE A 80 5.33 1.73 -6.49
C ILE A 80 5.32 2.35 -5.08
N PRO A 81 4.17 2.86 -4.60
CA PRO A 81 4.04 3.33 -3.23
C PRO A 81 4.51 2.26 -2.25
N GLN A 82 5.39 2.63 -1.33
CA GLN A 82 5.88 1.71 -0.31
C GLN A 82 5.08 1.89 0.97
N ARG A 83 4.69 0.76 1.57
CA ARG A 83 4.10 0.76 2.90
C ARG A 83 5.20 1.09 3.90
N GLU A 84 4.96 2.01 4.83
CA GLU A 84 5.84 2.15 5.98
C GLU A 84 5.84 0.81 6.72
N VAL A 85 6.94 0.06 6.58
CA VAL A 85 7.12 -1.21 7.29
C VAL A 85 7.17 -0.85 8.76
N LYS A 86 6.09 -1.12 9.50
CA LYS A 86 6.14 -1.11 10.94
C LYS A 86 7.32 -2.00 11.34
N LYS A 87 8.13 -1.58 12.31
CA LYS A 87 8.91 -2.52 13.11
C LYS A 87 7.91 -3.39 13.84
N VAL A 88 7.28 -4.33 13.14
CA VAL A 88 6.54 -5.41 13.75
C VAL A 88 7.60 -6.10 14.59
N ASP A 89 7.37 -6.16 15.90
CA ASP A 89 8.07 -7.09 16.77
C ASP A 89 8.18 -8.39 15.98
N SER A 90 9.42 -8.84 15.74
CA SER A 90 9.67 -9.90 14.75
C SER A 90 8.70 -11.06 14.96
N LEU A 91 8.37 -11.83 13.93
CA LEU A 91 7.43 -12.96 14.05
C LEU A 91 7.73 -13.81 15.29
N GLU A 92 9.02 -13.93 15.65
CA GLU A 92 9.51 -14.54 16.88
C GLU A 92 9.00 -13.89 18.17
N LYS A 93 9.02 -12.56 18.28
CA LYS A 93 8.48 -11.83 19.43
C LYS A 93 6.96 -11.96 19.55
N LEU A 94 6.23 -11.82 18.44
CA LEU A 94 4.77 -12.02 18.43
C LEU A 94 4.37 -13.45 18.80
N ALA A 95 5.19 -14.43 18.41
CA ALA A 95 4.99 -15.81 18.78
C ALA A 95 5.33 -16.07 20.26
N ALA A 96 6.39 -15.45 20.78
CA ALA A 96 6.75 -15.53 22.20
C ALA A 96 5.65 -14.92 23.10
N ASP A 97 5.10 -13.76 22.73
CA ASP A 97 4.02 -13.10 23.47
C ASP A 97 2.72 -13.91 23.50
N ARG A 98 2.54 -14.84 22.55
CA ARG A 98 1.36 -15.71 22.43
C ARG A 98 1.63 -17.17 22.80
N ASP A 99 2.82 -17.45 23.34
CA ASP A 99 3.30 -18.80 23.68
C ASP A 99 3.22 -19.81 22.52
N ILE A 100 3.40 -19.30 21.29
CA ILE A 100 3.42 -20.09 20.05
C ILE A 100 4.86 -20.50 19.77
N ARG A 101 5.11 -21.81 19.73
CA ARG A 101 6.41 -22.35 19.31
C ARG A 101 6.53 -22.30 17.79
N LEU A 102 7.31 -21.36 17.27
CA LEU A 102 7.63 -21.36 15.86
C LEU A 102 8.66 -22.44 15.50
N PRO A 103 8.59 -23.02 14.29
CA PRO A 103 9.60 -23.95 13.79
C PRO A 103 10.97 -23.27 13.66
N SER A 104 12.04 -24.06 13.79
CA SER A 104 13.42 -23.59 13.72
C SER A 104 13.71 -22.89 12.38
N LYS A 105 14.66 -21.94 12.38
CA LYS A 105 15.00 -21.14 11.18
C LYS A 105 15.40 -22.02 9.98
N GLU A 106 15.99 -23.18 10.23
CA GLU A 106 16.40 -24.14 9.20
C GLU A 106 15.21 -24.80 8.47
N LEU A 107 14.07 -24.97 9.14
CA LEU A 107 12.85 -25.51 8.53
C LEU A 107 12.08 -24.46 7.73
N ARG A 108 12.27 -23.17 8.02
CA ARG A 108 11.58 -22.07 7.32
C ARG A 108 12.26 -21.63 6.02
N ASN A 109 13.54 -21.93 5.87
CA ASN A 109 14.36 -21.54 4.71
C ASN A 109 14.53 -22.65 3.67
N ARG A 110 13.79 -23.75 3.81
CA ARG A 110 13.65 -24.81 2.79
C ARG A 110 12.46 -24.51 1.91
#